data_AF-A0AAD6W1R1-F1
#
_entry.id   AF-A0AAD6W1R1-F1
#
_cell.length_a   1.000
_cell.length_b   1.000
_cell.length_c   1.000
_cell.angle_alpha   90.00
_cell.angle_beta   90.00
_cell.angle_gamma   90.00
#
_symmetry.space_group_name_H-M   'P 1'
#
loop_
_entity.id
_entity.type
_entity.pdbx_description
1 polymer ?
#
loop_
_entity_poly.entity_id
_entity_poly.type
_entity_poly.pdbx_seq_one_letter_code
_entity_poly.pdbx_strand_id
1 'polypeptide(L)'
;MCQIPELPCLSIDASFVGDGNGKLWNVPDSRAAIFKDKSLTLMEKNQLMRFFKLVQGHLAATVGAGTSGNDGNGNDNDEEEGKTKISDEDLERPFVEYLSKMRLPPKIRSIILYAIAMADYDQDDMGVCQNLLKTKDGIDRLALYQSSVGRFTNASGALIYPIYGQGELPQAFSRRFAVKGCIYVLRMPVTALLMEKDSGSYKGVRLASGQDIFSQKLVLDPSFTLASPSTSPSDLLHESFNFLSTRDVKGKVARGICITRNSLKPDTSNLLVVYPPQSLYPEQITSIRALQISGNLAVCPLGMFVLYLSALCDDAIQGKRLLNAAMNALLTFPDPVNSESSSTVQSETSEEKPTVIWSGLYMQEMSTGRFDSINFAPMPDGNLNYNDILDAALKLFQEMYPNEENFPETTPPENSEDDIGLTLET
;
A
#
# COMPACT_ATOMS: atom_id res chain seq x y z
N MET A 1 -12.91 -1.33 -17.61
CA MET A 1 -11.94 -0.61 -16.73
C MET A 1 -12.53 0.76 -16.40
N CYS A 2 -12.74 1.09 -15.12
CA CYS A 2 -13.42 2.32 -14.70
C CYS A 2 -12.69 3.60 -15.15
N GLN A 3 -13.32 4.43 -15.98
CA GLN A 3 -12.84 5.77 -16.30
C GLN A 3 -13.06 6.71 -15.11
N ILE A 4 -12.17 6.60 -14.13
CA ILE A 4 -11.77 7.77 -13.35
C ILE A 4 -11.01 8.65 -14.35
N PRO A 5 -11.34 9.96 -14.52
CA PRO A 5 -10.56 10.83 -15.42
C PRO A 5 -9.08 10.63 -15.10
N GLU A 6 -8.28 10.35 -16.14
CA GLU A 6 -6.90 9.86 -16.04
C GLU A 6 -6.15 10.60 -14.93
N LEU A 7 -6.09 9.98 -13.74
CA LEU A 7 -5.34 10.55 -12.64
C LEU A 7 -3.87 10.37 -13.02
N PRO A 8 -3.12 11.44 -13.30
CA PRO A 8 -1.78 11.30 -13.80
C PRO A 8 -0.90 10.73 -12.68
N CYS A 9 -0.14 9.69 -13.01
CA CYS A 9 0.75 9.01 -12.10
C CYS A 9 2.17 9.00 -12.66
N LEU A 10 3.17 9.01 -11.77
CA LEU A 10 4.58 8.79 -12.11
C LEU A 10 5.11 7.53 -11.43
N SER A 11 6.20 7.00 -11.97
CA SER A 11 6.91 5.84 -11.41
C SER A 11 7.48 6.14 -10.03
N ILE A 12 7.54 5.11 -9.21
CA ILE A 12 8.64 4.98 -8.26
C ILE A 12 9.84 4.44 -9.06
N ASP A 13 10.93 5.19 -9.07
CA ASP A 13 12.05 5.01 -10.00
C ASP A 13 12.95 3.83 -9.60
N ALA A 14 13.07 3.58 -8.29
CA ALA A 14 13.93 2.51 -7.75
C ALA A 14 13.43 1.98 -6.41
N SER A 15 13.80 0.73 -6.12
CA SER A 15 13.59 0.09 -4.81
C SER A 15 14.93 -0.37 -4.22
N PHE A 16 15.08 -0.20 -2.91
CA PHE A 16 16.29 -0.54 -2.16
C PHE A 16 15.97 -1.33 -0.91
N VAL A 17 16.91 -2.19 -0.50
CA VAL A 17 16.93 -2.82 0.82
C VAL A 17 17.98 -2.12 1.68
N GLY A 18 17.60 -1.65 2.86
CA GLY A 18 18.49 -0.98 3.80
C GLY A 18 19.02 -1.93 4.89
N ASP A 19 20.16 -1.56 5.48
CA ASP A 19 20.71 -2.20 6.69
C ASP A 19 20.99 -1.17 7.81
N GLY A 20 21.26 -1.67 9.02
CA GLY A 20 21.56 -0.86 10.21
C GLY A 20 22.79 0.06 10.08
N ASN A 21 23.65 -0.17 9.09
CA ASN A 21 24.80 0.70 8.81
C ASN A 21 24.43 1.86 7.87
N GLY A 22 23.17 1.96 7.45
CA GLY A 22 22.68 2.98 6.52
C GLY A 22 23.02 2.69 5.06
N LYS A 23 23.50 1.48 4.74
CA LYS A 23 23.81 1.11 3.36
C LYS A 23 22.55 0.63 2.64
N LEU A 24 22.35 1.14 1.43
CA LEU A 24 21.24 0.80 0.56
C LEU A 24 21.70 -0.13 -0.57
N TRP A 25 21.00 -1.25 -0.72
CA TRP A 25 21.26 -2.27 -1.74
C TRP A 25 20.14 -2.24 -2.77
N ASN A 26 20.48 -2.26 -4.06
CA ASN A 26 19.46 -2.31 -5.12
C ASN A 26 18.61 -3.58 -5.00
N VAL A 27 17.33 -3.46 -5.34
CA VAL A 27 16.44 -4.61 -5.54
C VAL A 27 16.57 -5.08 -7.00
N PRO A 28 17.13 -6.28 -7.26
CA PRO A 28 17.25 -6.83 -8.61
C PRO A 28 15.90 -7.42 -9.07
N ASP A 29 14.96 -6.54 -9.39
CA ASP A 29 13.57 -6.86 -9.71
C ASP A 29 13.30 -7.30 -11.16
N SER A 30 14.26 -7.08 -12.05
CA SER A 30 14.14 -7.35 -13.48
C SER A 30 15.38 -8.05 -14.02
N ARG A 31 15.26 -8.70 -15.18
CA ARG A 31 16.42 -9.33 -15.86
C ARG A 31 17.57 -8.33 -16.07
N ALA A 32 17.24 -7.10 -16.45
CA ALA A 32 18.21 -6.03 -16.63
C ALA A 32 18.84 -5.58 -15.30
N ALA A 33 18.05 -5.45 -14.23
CA ALA A 33 18.56 -5.09 -12.90
C ALA A 33 19.47 -6.19 -12.33
N ILE A 34 19.08 -7.47 -12.42
CA ILE A 34 19.90 -8.62 -12.02
C ILE A 34 21.24 -8.60 -12.74
N PHE A 35 21.23 -8.36 -14.05
CA PHE A 35 22.46 -8.33 -14.84
C PHE A 35 23.39 -7.19 -14.39
N LYS A 36 22.85 -5.99 -14.16
CA LYS A 36 23.59 -4.78 -13.74
C LYS A 36 24.08 -4.83 -12.28
N ASP A 37 23.47 -5.65 -11.42
CA ASP A 37 23.83 -5.71 -10.00
C ASP A 37 25.24 -6.28 -9.80
N LYS A 38 26.15 -5.48 -9.23
CA LYS A 38 27.53 -5.87 -8.94
C LYS A 38 27.68 -6.61 -7.62
N SER A 39 26.65 -6.59 -6.77
CA SER A 39 26.66 -7.23 -5.45
C SER A 39 26.28 -8.71 -5.50
N LEU A 40 25.86 -9.21 -6.67
CA LEU A 40 25.53 -10.61 -6.92
C LEU A 40 26.62 -11.30 -7.73
N THR A 41 27.02 -12.49 -7.28
CA THR A 41 27.89 -13.39 -8.03
C THR A 41 27.16 -13.99 -9.24
N LEU A 42 27.91 -14.52 -10.21
CA LEU A 42 27.33 -15.15 -11.40
C LEU A 42 26.40 -16.33 -11.05
N MET A 43 26.75 -17.11 -10.03
CA MET A 43 25.93 -18.22 -9.55
C MET A 43 24.60 -17.72 -8.98
N GLU A 44 24.62 -16.67 -8.16
CA GLU A 44 23.41 -16.09 -7.57
C GLU A 44 22.49 -15.48 -8.65
N LYS A 45 23.07 -14.78 -9.64
CA LYS A 45 22.31 -14.27 -10.79
C LYS A 45 21.63 -15.38 -11.56
N ASN A 46 22.35 -16.45 -11.87
CA ASN A 46 21.79 -17.60 -12.59
C ASN A 46 20.68 -18.28 -11.81
N GLN A 47 20.83 -18.42 -10.49
CA GLN A 47 19.83 -19.03 -9.63
C GLN A 47 18.56 -18.20 -9.52
N LEU A 48 18.69 -16.87 -9.34
CA LEU A 48 17.55 -15.95 -9.32
C LEU A 48 16.81 -15.92 -10.65
N MET A 49 17.55 -15.91 -11.77
CA MET A 49 16.97 -15.99 -13.11
C MET A 49 16.21 -17.30 -13.34
N ARG A 50 16.75 -18.44 -12.89
CA ARG A 50 16.06 -19.75 -12.95
C ARG A 50 14.78 -19.73 -12.10
N PHE A 51 14.84 -19.17 -10.90
CA PHE A 51 13.66 -19.03 -10.05
C PHE A 51 12.57 -18.17 -10.71
N PHE A 52 12.92 -17.01 -11.29
CA PHE A 52 11.96 -16.17 -12.00
C PHE A 52 11.37 -16.84 -13.25
N LYS A 53 12.17 -17.60 -14.01
CA LYS A 53 11.65 -18.42 -15.12
C LYS A 53 10.66 -19.49 -14.63
N LEU A 54 10.95 -20.15 -13.51
CA LEU A 54 10.07 -21.17 -12.94
C LEU A 54 8.73 -20.57 -12.49
N VAL A 55 8.75 -19.40 -11.85
CA VAL A 55 7.52 -18.66 -11.49
C VAL A 55 6.72 -18.30 -12.74
N GLN A 56 7.37 -17.74 -13.75
CA GLN A 56 6.72 -17.40 -15.02
C GLN A 56 6.11 -18.64 -15.72
N GLY A 57 6.83 -19.76 -15.72
CA GLY A 57 6.36 -21.03 -16.27
C GLY A 57 5.14 -21.58 -15.52
N HIS A 58 5.14 -21.49 -14.18
CA HIS A 58 4.02 -21.93 -13.35
C HIS A 58 2.74 -21.15 -13.68
N LEU A 59 2.85 -19.83 -13.82
CA LEU A 59 1.71 -18.95 -14.15
C LEU A 59 1.19 -19.20 -15.56
N ALA A 60 2.08 -19.41 -16.54
CA ALA A 60 1.66 -19.74 -17.89
C ALA A 60 0.90 -21.07 -17.95
N ALA A 61 1.33 -22.06 -17.17
CA ALA A 61 0.66 -23.36 -17.07
C ALA A 61 -0.72 -23.28 -16.38
N THR A 62 -0.88 -22.43 -15.35
CA THR A 62 -2.17 -22.26 -14.67
C THR A 62 -3.19 -21.48 -15.51
N VAL A 63 -2.75 -20.47 -16.27
CA VAL A 63 -3.61 -19.71 -17.19
C VAL A 63 -3.95 -20.52 -18.44
N GLY A 64 -2.99 -21.27 -19.00
CA GLY A 64 -3.20 -22.14 -20.16
C GLY A 64 -4.19 -23.28 -19.89
N ALA A 65 -4.24 -23.81 -18.66
CA ALA A 65 -5.25 -24.79 -18.26
C ALA A 65 -6.68 -24.22 -18.21
N GLY A 66 -6.84 -22.88 -18.18
CA GLY A 66 -8.14 -22.19 -18.16
C GLY A 66 -8.64 -21.72 -19.53
N THR A 67 -7.85 -21.85 -20.61
CA THR A 67 -8.22 -21.36 -21.95
C THR A 67 -7.76 -22.32 -23.05
N SER A 68 -8.71 -23.14 -23.53
CA SER A 68 -8.67 -24.04 -24.71
C SER A 68 -7.74 -25.26 -24.57
N GLY A 69 -8.23 -26.47 -24.85
CA GLY A 69 -8.58 -26.85 -26.22
C GLY A 69 -7.30 -27.33 -26.90
N ASN A 70 -7.13 -28.66 -26.89
CA ASN A 70 -6.11 -29.45 -27.56
C ASN A 70 -5.50 -28.79 -28.81
N ASP A 71 -4.22 -28.40 -28.73
CA ASP A 71 -3.32 -28.36 -29.89
C ASP A 71 -1.86 -28.50 -29.40
N GLY A 72 -1.37 -29.74 -29.49
CA GLY A 72 0.02 -30.06 -29.23
C GLY A 72 0.90 -29.74 -30.44
N ASN A 73 2.02 -29.08 -30.21
CA ASN A 73 3.25 -29.31 -30.98
C ASN A 73 4.47 -28.68 -30.29
N GLY A 74 5.58 -29.43 -30.21
CA GLY A 74 6.91 -28.80 -30.25
C GLY A 74 7.91 -29.15 -29.15
N ASN A 75 8.72 -30.18 -29.45
CA ASN A 75 10.16 -30.35 -29.19
C ASN A 75 10.67 -30.56 -27.76
N ASP A 76 10.94 -31.84 -27.49
CA ASP A 76 11.99 -32.34 -26.61
C ASP A 76 13.38 -31.84 -27.06
N ASN A 77 14.12 -31.22 -26.14
CA ASN A 77 15.57 -31.34 -25.93
C ASN A 77 16.01 -30.25 -24.93
N ASP A 78 15.97 -30.57 -23.63
CA ASP A 78 16.88 -30.05 -22.58
C ASP A 78 16.54 -30.74 -21.24
N GLU A 79 17.17 -31.90 -21.00
CA GLU A 79 16.93 -32.81 -19.88
C GLU A 79 17.48 -32.31 -18.50
N GLU A 80 17.37 -31.02 -18.21
CA GLU A 80 17.55 -30.47 -16.84
C GLU A 80 16.57 -29.31 -16.49
N GLU A 81 15.57 -28.99 -17.33
CA GLU A 81 14.59 -27.89 -17.13
C GLU A 81 13.17 -28.34 -16.71
N GLY A 82 13.02 -29.57 -16.20
CA GLY A 82 11.73 -30.26 -16.02
C GLY A 82 10.81 -29.89 -14.84
N LYS A 83 10.81 -28.64 -14.33
CA LYS A 83 9.76 -28.18 -13.39
C LYS A 83 9.16 -26.86 -13.83
N THR A 84 8.28 -26.93 -14.82
CA THR A 84 7.43 -25.81 -15.24
C THR A 84 6.28 -25.54 -14.25
N LYS A 85 6.05 -26.42 -13.26
CA LYS A 85 4.96 -26.29 -12.29
C LYS A 85 5.47 -26.52 -10.86
N ILE A 86 5.08 -25.63 -9.96
CA ILE A 86 5.25 -25.79 -8.51
C ILE A 86 4.22 -26.82 -8.04
N SER A 87 4.63 -27.77 -7.18
CA SER A 87 3.70 -28.81 -6.70
C SER A 87 2.69 -28.23 -5.71
N ASP A 88 1.51 -28.83 -5.61
CA ASP A 88 0.44 -28.34 -4.73
C ASP A 88 0.88 -28.40 -3.25
N GLU A 89 1.72 -29.38 -2.88
CA GLU A 89 2.31 -29.44 -1.54
C GLU A 89 3.26 -28.27 -1.28
N ASP A 90 4.06 -27.87 -2.28
CA ASP A 90 4.95 -26.72 -2.15
C ASP A 90 4.17 -25.40 -2.08
N LEU A 91 3.02 -25.30 -2.78
CA LEU A 91 2.14 -24.12 -2.77
C LEU A 91 1.51 -23.84 -1.39
N GLU A 92 1.17 -24.88 -0.62
CA GLU A 92 0.58 -24.74 0.71
C GLU A 92 1.61 -24.56 1.83
N ARG A 93 2.90 -24.79 1.56
CA ARG A 93 3.97 -24.59 2.55
C ARG A 93 4.29 -23.11 2.79
N PRO A 94 4.97 -22.79 3.91
CA PRO A 94 5.51 -21.45 4.12
C PRO A 94 6.47 -21.06 3.00
N PHE A 95 6.31 -19.84 2.47
CA PHE A 95 7.09 -19.37 1.33
C PHE A 95 8.59 -19.31 1.64
N VAL A 96 8.95 -18.95 2.88
CA VAL A 96 10.33 -18.96 3.37
C VAL A 96 11.00 -20.34 3.27
N GLU A 97 10.26 -21.42 3.55
CA GLU A 97 10.75 -22.78 3.42
C GLU A 97 10.94 -23.16 1.95
N TYR A 98 9.98 -22.76 1.11
CA TYR A 98 10.07 -23.00 -0.33
C TYR A 98 11.26 -22.28 -0.97
N LEU A 99 11.50 -21.01 -0.61
CA LEU A 99 12.68 -20.26 -1.08
C LEU A 99 13.99 -20.92 -0.61
N SER A 100 14.00 -21.48 0.60
CA SER A 100 15.13 -22.26 1.14
C SER A 100 15.33 -23.57 0.39
N LYS A 101 14.24 -24.27 0.03
CA LYS A 101 14.26 -25.47 -0.82
C LYS A 101 14.85 -25.20 -2.21
N MET A 102 14.57 -24.01 -2.76
CA MET A 102 15.16 -23.52 -4.02
C MET A 102 16.64 -23.12 -3.89
N ARG A 103 17.24 -23.30 -2.69
CA ARG A 103 18.63 -23.02 -2.34
C ARG A 103 19.04 -21.56 -2.51
N LEU A 104 18.08 -20.62 -2.50
CA LEU A 104 18.38 -19.21 -2.72
C LEU A 104 19.22 -18.64 -1.55
N PRO A 105 20.23 -17.80 -1.82
CA PRO A 105 21.04 -17.19 -0.77
C PRO A 105 20.18 -16.38 0.21
N PRO A 106 20.57 -16.27 1.50
CA PRO A 106 19.80 -15.53 2.51
C PRO A 106 19.47 -14.09 2.09
N LYS A 107 20.43 -13.39 1.47
CA LYS A 107 20.23 -12.02 0.97
C LYS A 107 19.14 -11.96 -0.13
N ILE A 108 19.16 -12.89 -1.08
CA ILE A 108 18.16 -12.96 -2.16
C ILE A 108 16.78 -13.35 -1.61
N ARG A 109 16.73 -14.28 -0.66
CA ARG A 109 15.49 -14.65 0.02
C ARG A 109 14.86 -13.45 0.72
N SER A 110 15.65 -12.69 1.46
CA SER A 110 15.21 -11.47 2.14
C SER A 110 14.66 -10.44 1.15
N ILE A 111 15.36 -10.21 0.03
CA ILE A 111 14.88 -9.32 -1.05
C ILE A 111 13.52 -9.80 -1.60
N ILE A 112 13.39 -11.08 -1.93
CA ILE A 112 12.15 -11.64 -2.49
C ILE A 112 11.01 -11.50 -1.48
N LEU A 113 11.24 -11.82 -0.21
CA LEU A 113 10.22 -11.77 0.83
C LEU A 113 9.76 -10.34 1.12
N TYR A 114 10.70 -9.42 1.36
CA TYR A 114 10.36 -8.12 1.95
C TYR A 114 10.31 -6.98 0.93
N ALA A 115 11.12 -7.02 -0.13
CA ALA A 115 11.14 -5.95 -1.13
C ALA A 115 10.22 -6.22 -2.34
N ILE A 116 10.03 -7.50 -2.70
CA ILE A 116 9.20 -7.88 -3.85
C ILE A 116 7.81 -8.37 -3.41
N ALA A 117 7.76 -9.41 -2.57
CA ALA A 117 6.50 -9.95 -2.03
C ALA A 117 5.93 -9.11 -0.87
N MET A 118 6.68 -8.12 -0.39
CA MET A 118 6.25 -7.16 0.63
C MET A 118 5.64 -7.83 1.87
N ALA A 119 6.29 -8.86 2.40
CA ALA A 119 5.92 -9.45 3.68
C ALA A 119 6.15 -8.43 4.82
N ASP A 120 5.25 -8.40 5.81
CA ASP A 120 5.35 -7.44 6.93
C ASP A 120 6.12 -7.99 8.13
N TYR A 121 5.96 -9.27 8.46
CA TYR A 121 6.53 -9.88 9.65
C TYR A 121 7.74 -10.75 9.32
N ASP A 122 8.59 -10.99 10.31
CA ASP A 122 9.70 -11.93 10.21
C ASP A 122 9.21 -13.32 9.82
N GLN A 123 9.55 -13.74 8.61
CA GLN A 123 9.19 -15.05 8.07
C GLN A 123 10.18 -16.14 8.51
N ASP A 124 11.38 -15.78 8.95
CA ASP A 124 12.39 -16.74 9.39
C ASP A 124 12.10 -17.28 10.80
N ASP A 125 11.50 -16.47 11.68
CA ASP A 125 11.02 -16.90 13.00
C ASP A 125 9.54 -17.34 12.97
N MET A 126 9.31 -18.57 12.51
CA MET A 126 7.96 -19.14 12.40
C MET A 126 7.22 -19.28 13.75
N GLY A 127 7.93 -19.28 14.88
CA GLY A 127 7.32 -19.39 16.20
C GLY A 127 6.69 -18.08 16.69
N VAL A 128 7.20 -16.95 16.19
CA VAL A 128 6.79 -15.59 16.58
C VAL A 128 6.03 -14.87 15.45
N CYS A 129 6.16 -15.33 14.20
CA CYS A 129 5.53 -14.73 13.04
C CYS A 129 4.00 -14.69 13.14
N GLN A 130 3.43 -13.48 13.15
CA GLN A 130 1.98 -13.28 13.24
C GLN A 130 1.25 -13.60 11.93
N ASN A 131 1.94 -13.49 10.79
CA ASN A 131 1.36 -13.74 9.47
C ASN A 131 2.40 -14.40 8.54
N LEU A 132 2.36 -15.73 8.51
CA LEU A 132 3.25 -16.54 7.70
C LEU A 132 2.73 -16.61 6.26
N LEU A 133 3.52 -16.08 5.33
CA LEU A 133 3.18 -16.03 3.91
C LEU A 133 3.25 -17.43 3.30
N LYS A 134 2.14 -17.92 2.74
CA LYS A 134 2.11 -19.17 1.98
C LYS A 134 2.84 -19.02 0.66
N THR A 135 3.41 -20.11 0.13
CA THR A 135 4.09 -20.10 -1.17
C THR A 135 3.18 -19.63 -2.28
N LYS A 136 1.93 -20.09 -2.34
CA LYS A 136 0.96 -19.63 -3.34
C LYS A 136 0.84 -18.11 -3.37
N ASP A 137 0.58 -17.50 -2.21
CA ASP A 137 0.43 -16.05 -2.09
C ASP A 137 1.74 -15.31 -2.41
N GLY A 138 2.89 -15.86 -1.99
CA GLY A 138 4.21 -15.32 -2.31
C GLY A 138 4.50 -15.33 -3.81
N ILE A 139 4.12 -16.41 -4.50
CA ILE A 139 4.24 -16.55 -5.96
C ILE A 139 3.30 -15.59 -6.68
N ASP A 140 2.05 -15.44 -6.22
CA ASP A 140 1.08 -14.51 -6.81
C ASP A 140 1.53 -13.05 -6.65
N ARG A 141 2.10 -12.68 -5.48
CA ARG A 141 2.67 -11.34 -5.26
C ARG A 141 3.90 -11.08 -6.13
N LEU A 142 4.78 -12.08 -6.27
CA LEU A 142 5.95 -11.98 -7.15
C LEU A 142 5.53 -11.83 -8.63
N ALA A 143 4.51 -12.60 -9.05
CA ALA A 143 3.92 -12.52 -10.38
C ALA A 143 3.36 -11.14 -10.69
N LEU A 144 2.58 -10.60 -9.75
CA LEU A 144 2.01 -9.26 -9.85
C LEU A 144 3.11 -8.20 -9.93
N TYR A 145 4.14 -8.29 -9.09
CA TYR A 145 5.27 -7.36 -9.14
C TYR A 145 5.95 -7.41 -10.51
N GLN A 146 6.32 -8.61 -10.98
CA GLN A 146 7.02 -8.79 -12.25
C GLN A 146 6.21 -8.31 -13.46
N SER A 147 4.90 -8.56 -13.47
CA SER A 147 4.00 -8.06 -14.53
C SER A 147 3.74 -6.55 -14.45
N SER A 148 4.05 -5.92 -13.31
CA SER A 148 3.93 -4.47 -13.12
C SER A 148 5.19 -3.72 -13.55
N VAL A 149 6.37 -4.33 -13.43
CA VAL A 149 7.65 -3.73 -13.88
C VAL A 149 7.59 -3.38 -15.36
N GLY A 150 7.78 -2.10 -15.69
CA GLY A 150 7.80 -1.62 -17.08
C GLY A 150 6.45 -1.72 -17.79
N ARG A 151 5.34 -1.90 -17.05
CA ARG A 151 4.00 -2.00 -17.63
C ARG A 151 3.56 -0.72 -18.35
N PHE A 152 3.98 0.44 -17.84
CA PHE A 152 3.67 1.73 -18.44
C PHE A 152 4.93 2.32 -19.06
N THR A 153 4.80 2.93 -20.24
CA THR A 153 5.94 3.51 -20.97
C THR A 153 6.65 4.63 -20.21
N ASN A 154 5.92 5.31 -19.33
CA ASN A 154 6.40 6.36 -18.44
C ASN A 154 6.78 5.84 -17.03
N ALA A 155 6.71 4.53 -16.76
CA ALA A 155 7.06 3.94 -15.47
C ALA A 155 7.93 2.70 -15.61
N SER A 156 9.21 2.82 -15.25
CA SER A 156 10.17 1.72 -15.31
C SER A 156 10.06 0.75 -14.14
N GLY A 157 9.54 1.20 -13.00
CA GLY A 157 9.37 0.39 -11.79
C GLY A 157 8.05 -0.38 -11.75
N ALA A 158 7.85 -1.17 -10.69
CA ALA A 158 6.60 -1.90 -10.44
C ALA A 158 5.50 -1.06 -9.77
N LEU A 159 5.84 0.14 -9.29
CA LEU A 159 4.98 0.99 -8.48
C LEU A 159 4.77 2.34 -9.15
N ILE A 160 3.56 2.87 -9.02
CA ILE A 160 3.19 4.20 -9.47
C ILE A 160 2.60 5.01 -8.32
N TYR A 161 2.69 6.32 -8.41
CA TYR A 161 2.19 7.26 -7.42
C TYR A 161 1.48 8.44 -8.10
N PRO A 162 0.30 8.86 -7.62
CA PRO A 162 -0.46 9.94 -8.24
C PRO A 162 0.21 11.30 -8.03
N ILE A 163 0.22 12.13 -9.08
CA ILE A 163 0.59 13.55 -8.96
C ILE A 163 -0.38 14.21 -7.98
N TYR A 164 0.13 15.11 -7.14
CA TYR A 164 -0.55 15.73 -6.00
C TYR A 164 -0.83 14.80 -4.80
N GLY A 165 -0.45 13.52 -4.91
CA GLY A 165 -0.48 12.58 -3.80
C GLY A 165 -1.76 11.78 -3.66
N GLN A 166 -1.74 10.86 -2.69
CA GLN A 166 -2.78 9.85 -2.52
C GLN A 166 -4.16 10.42 -2.17
N GLY A 167 -4.23 11.68 -1.72
CA GLY A 167 -5.47 12.39 -1.46
C GLY A 167 -6.32 12.65 -2.71
N GLU A 168 -5.75 12.55 -3.92
CA GLU A 168 -6.50 12.71 -5.17
C GLU A 168 -7.41 11.52 -5.47
N LEU A 169 -7.06 10.32 -5.00
CA LEU A 169 -7.85 9.11 -5.26
C LEU A 169 -9.29 9.24 -4.69
N PRO A 170 -9.50 9.53 -3.38
CA PRO A 170 -10.84 9.79 -2.85
C PRO A 170 -11.60 10.93 -3.54
N GLN A 171 -10.91 11.99 -3.96
CA GLN A 171 -11.52 13.11 -4.66
C GLN A 171 -12.03 12.70 -6.05
N ALA A 172 -11.25 11.89 -6.77
CA ALA A 172 -11.62 11.41 -8.08
C ALA A 172 -12.86 10.50 -8.04
N PHE A 173 -12.95 9.61 -7.04
CA PHE A 173 -14.18 8.86 -6.77
C PHE A 173 -15.35 9.78 -6.39
N SER A 174 -15.13 10.76 -5.52
CA SER A 174 -16.16 11.72 -5.11
C SER A 174 -16.74 12.50 -6.29
N ARG A 175 -15.87 12.94 -7.22
CA ARG A 175 -16.29 13.59 -8.45
C ARG A 175 -17.16 12.67 -9.30
N ARG A 176 -16.78 11.40 -9.47
CA ARG A 176 -17.55 10.43 -10.25
C ARG A 176 -18.95 10.21 -9.66
N PHE A 177 -19.03 10.09 -8.34
CA PHE A 177 -20.30 9.99 -7.63
C PHE A 177 -21.16 11.25 -7.80
N ALA A 178 -20.57 12.45 -7.72
CA ALA A 178 -21.30 13.70 -7.95
C ALA A 178 -21.90 13.80 -9.36
N VAL A 179 -21.17 13.37 -10.39
CA VAL A 179 -21.68 13.28 -11.77
C VAL A 179 -22.90 12.35 -11.88
N LYS A 180 -23.02 11.36 -11.00
CA LYS A 180 -24.16 10.45 -10.92
C LYS A 180 -25.27 10.94 -9.97
N GLY A 181 -25.21 12.19 -9.52
CA GLY A 181 -26.23 12.83 -8.70
C GLY A 181 -26.04 12.68 -7.20
N CYS A 182 -24.90 12.14 -6.72
CA CYS A 182 -24.61 12.11 -5.30
C CYS A 182 -24.32 13.53 -4.76
N ILE A 183 -24.83 13.83 -3.56
CA ILE A 183 -24.65 15.13 -2.90
C ILE A 183 -23.50 15.03 -1.89
N TYR A 184 -22.57 15.98 -1.97
CA TYR A 184 -21.44 16.11 -1.05
C TYR A 184 -21.61 17.32 -0.14
N VAL A 185 -21.45 17.11 1.16
CA VAL A 185 -21.54 18.18 2.16
C VAL A 185 -20.33 18.10 3.09
N LEU A 186 -19.44 19.08 3.00
CA LEU A 186 -18.32 19.24 3.93
C LEU A 186 -18.69 20.21 5.05
N ARG A 187 -17.98 20.13 6.19
CA ARG A 187 -18.20 20.99 7.37
C ARG A 187 -19.64 20.93 7.91
N MET A 188 -20.28 19.77 7.77
CA MET A 188 -21.60 19.49 8.34
C MET A 188 -21.52 18.28 9.27
N PRO A 189 -21.25 18.49 10.58
CA PRO A 189 -21.14 17.40 11.53
C PRO A 189 -22.48 16.67 11.70
N VAL A 190 -22.41 15.35 11.86
CA VAL A 190 -23.54 14.52 12.33
C VAL A 190 -23.49 14.46 13.86
N THR A 191 -24.60 14.77 14.51
CA THR A 191 -24.70 14.89 15.97
C THR A 191 -25.44 13.75 16.64
N ALA A 192 -26.29 13.02 15.91
CA ALA A 192 -26.97 11.83 16.43
C ALA A 192 -27.35 10.84 15.32
N LEU A 193 -27.50 9.56 15.69
CA LEU A 193 -28.20 8.55 14.90
C LEU A 193 -29.68 8.55 15.28
N LEU A 194 -30.55 8.43 14.28
CA LEU A 194 -31.98 8.29 14.46
C LEU A 194 -32.32 6.80 14.40
N MET A 195 -32.92 6.28 15.48
CA MET A 195 -33.34 4.88 15.60
C MET A 195 -34.86 4.81 15.74
N GLU A 196 -35.47 3.74 15.23
CA GLU A 196 -36.89 3.46 15.44
C GLU A 196 -37.13 2.95 16.88
N LYS A 197 -38.16 3.48 17.56
CA LYS A 197 -38.42 3.20 18.98
C LYS A 197 -38.79 1.74 19.25
N ASP A 198 -39.49 1.11 18.32
CA ASP A 198 -40.09 -0.21 18.52
C ASP A 198 -39.16 -1.35 18.09
N SER A 199 -38.45 -1.17 16.97
CA SER A 199 -37.52 -2.18 16.43
C SER A 199 -36.08 -1.97 16.85
N GLY A 200 -35.71 -0.77 17.32
CA GLY A 200 -34.32 -0.39 17.56
C GLY A 200 -33.50 -0.28 16.26
N SER A 201 -34.13 -0.31 15.09
CA SER A 201 -33.44 -0.28 13.79
C SER A 201 -33.01 1.14 13.39
N TYR A 202 -31.97 1.22 12.56
CA TYR A 202 -31.47 2.48 12.01
C TYR A 202 -32.50 3.14 11.07
N LYS A 203 -32.65 4.46 11.18
CA LYS A 203 -33.57 5.26 10.36
C LYS A 203 -32.91 6.46 9.66
N GLY A 204 -31.82 6.99 10.20
CA GLY A 204 -31.22 8.21 9.68
C GLY A 204 -30.19 8.85 10.60
N VAL A 205 -29.82 10.08 10.30
CA VAL A 205 -28.89 10.89 11.08
C VAL A 205 -29.44 12.29 11.33
N ARG A 206 -29.05 12.90 12.44
CA ARG A 206 -29.28 14.32 12.73
C ARG A 206 -28.01 15.12 12.50
N LEU A 207 -28.13 16.22 11.78
CA LEU A 207 -27.04 17.16 11.52
C LEU A 207 -26.91 18.19 12.64
N ALA A 208 -25.76 18.84 12.72
CA ALA A 208 -25.52 19.98 13.61
C ALA A 208 -26.46 21.16 13.35
N SER A 209 -27.01 21.28 12.14
CA SER A 209 -28.05 22.27 11.81
C SER A 209 -29.42 21.98 12.47
N GLY A 210 -29.57 20.81 13.09
CA GLY A 210 -30.85 20.30 13.60
C GLY A 210 -31.70 19.58 12.55
N GLN A 211 -31.25 19.53 11.29
CA GLN A 211 -31.94 18.81 10.22
C GLN A 211 -31.76 17.30 10.36
N ASP A 212 -32.85 16.55 10.15
CA ASP A 212 -32.84 15.09 10.07
C ASP A 212 -32.72 14.65 8.60
N ILE A 213 -31.80 13.72 8.34
CA ILE A 213 -31.64 13.04 7.04
C ILE A 213 -31.94 11.56 7.24
N PHE A 214 -32.92 11.05 6.48
CA PHE A 214 -33.33 9.65 6.55
C PHE A 214 -32.65 8.83 5.45
N SER A 215 -32.24 7.61 5.78
CA SER A 215 -31.70 6.65 4.82
C SER A 215 -31.93 5.22 5.28
N GLN A 216 -31.84 4.27 4.35
CA GLN A 216 -32.00 2.84 4.64
C GLN A 216 -30.69 2.21 5.15
N LYS A 217 -29.55 2.73 4.70
CA LYS A 217 -28.22 2.22 5.02
C LYS A 217 -27.31 3.39 5.38
N LEU A 218 -26.32 3.10 6.23
CA LEU A 218 -25.29 4.04 6.63
C LEU A 218 -23.92 3.39 6.51
N VAL A 219 -22.99 4.10 5.88
CA VAL A 219 -21.57 3.72 5.85
C VAL A 219 -20.81 4.81 6.60
N LEU A 220 -20.03 4.40 7.59
CA LEU A 220 -19.24 5.29 8.44
C LEU A 220 -17.75 5.01 8.30
N ASP A 221 -16.95 6.05 8.45
CA ASP A 221 -15.53 5.86 8.70
C ASP A 221 -15.32 5.32 10.13
N PRO A 222 -14.42 4.35 10.37
CA PRO A 222 -14.19 3.80 11.70
C PRO A 222 -13.73 4.84 12.72
N SER A 223 -13.09 5.94 12.31
CA SER A 223 -12.72 7.02 13.22
C SER A 223 -13.90 7.89 13.66
N PHE A 224 -15.06 7.78 13.01
CA PHE A 224 -16.25 8.57 13.34
C PHE A 224 -16.68 8.30 14.77
N THR A 225 -16.73 9.37 15.57
CA THR A 225 -17.24 9.35 16.94
C THR A 225 -18.38 10.35 17.07
N LEU A 226 -19.42 9.97 17.81
CA LEU A 226 -20.45 10.90 18.24
C LEU A 226 -20.00 11.51 19.56
N ALA A 227 -19.95 12.83 19.63
CA ALA A 227 -19.74 13.51 20.89
C ALA A 227 -20.89 13.16 21.83
N SER A 228 -20.59 12.51 22.96
CA SER A 228 -21.58 12.30 24.01
C SER A 228 -22.08 13.68 24.47
N PRO A 229 -23.40 13.94 24.46
CA PRO A 229 -23.91 15.20 24.97
C PRO A 229 -23.56 15.28 26.45
N SER A 230 -22.59 16.12 26.79
CA SER A 230 -22.34 16.52 28.16
C SER A 230 -23.65 17.07 28.74
N THR A 231 -24.01 16.57 29.92
CA THR A 231 -25.10 16.98 30.84
C THR A 231 -26.54 16.50 30.57
N SER A 232 -26.84 15.23 30.86
CA SER A 232 -27.90 14.81 31.81
C SER A 232 -27.98 13.27 31.95
N PRO A 233 -28.27 12.70 33.14
CA PRO A 233 -28.34 11.26 33.33
C PRO A 233 -29.73 10.75 32.91
N SER A 234 -29.79 10.01 31.81
CA SER A 234 -30.93 9.15 31.47
C SER A 234 -30.36 7.85 30.93
N ASP A 235 -30.27 6.87 31.84
CA ASP A 235 -29.53 5.61 31.77
C ASP A 235 -30.03 4.58 30.73
N LEU A 236 -30.70 5.00 29.65
CA LEU A 236 -31.16 4.10 28.58
C LEU A 236 -30.57 4.43 27.19
N LEU A 237 -30.01 5.62 27.00
CA LEU A 237 -29.31 5.99 25.76
C LEU A 237 -27.80 5.74 25.83
N HIS A 238 -27.28 5.45 27.01
CA HIS A 238 -25.85 5.23 27.23
C HIS A 238 -25.38 3.83 26.78
N GLU A 239 -26.28 2.85 26.74
CA GLU A 239 -25.98 1.51 26.22
C GLU A 239 -26.03 1.43 24.69
N SER A 240 -26.87 2.25 24.04
CA SER A 240 -27.13 2.16 22.60
C SER A 240 -26.02 2.75 21.72
N PHE A 241 -25.00 3.43 22.26
CA PHE A 241 -23.85 3.91 21.48
C PHE A 241 -22.53 3.22 21.82
N ASN A 242 -22.52 2.29 22.78
CA ASN A 242 -21.32 1.49 23.08
C ASN A 242 -20.87 0.68 21.85
N PHE A 243 -21.75 0.38 20.89
CA PHE A 243 -21.35 -0.32 19.67
C PHE A 243 -20.40 0.50 18.78
N LEU A 244 -20.48 1.84 18.79
CA LEU A 244 -19.51 2.71 18.10
C LEU A 244 -18.14 2.68 18.78
N SER A 245 -18.11 2.26 20.06
CA SER A 245 -16.92 2.11 20.89
C SER A 245 -16.39 0.66 20.92
N THR A 246 -17.22 -0.36 20.68
CA THR A 246 -16.79 -1.76 20.52
C THR A 246 -16.20 -1.96 19.12
N ARG A 247 -14.97 -1.52 18.97
CA ARG A 247 -14.20 -1.67 17.73
C ARG A 247 -13.29 -2.87 17.88
N ASP A 248 -13.28 -3.75 16.89
CA ASP A 248 -12.27 -4.80 16.81
C ASP A 248 -11.01 -4.19 16.20
N VAL A 249 -9.99 -3.98 17.03
CA VAL A 249 -8.70 -3.42 16.61
C VAL A 249 -7.82 -4.59 16.17
N LYS A 250 -7.65 -4.72 14.85
CA LYS A 250 -6.88 -5.82 14.25
C LYS A 250 -5.36 -5.61 14.29
N GLY A 251 -4.93 -4.37 14.56
CA GLY A 251 -3.52 -4.00 14.68
C GLY A 251 -3.33 -2.49 14.57
N LYS A 252 -2.06 -2.04 14.62
CA LYS A 252 -1.71 -0.62 14.46
C LYS A 252 -0.64 -0.45 13.39
N VAL A 253 -0.66 0.72 12.76
CA VAL A 253 0.34 1.14 11.79
C VAL A 253 1.02 2.40 12.32
N ALA A 254 2.33 2.33 12.54
CA ALA A 254 3.15 3.48 12.82
C ALA A 254 3.46 4.20 11.51
N ARG A 255 3.20 5.51 11.46
CA ARG A 255 3.43 6.37 10.28
C ARG A 255 4.39 7.50 10.63
N GLY A 256 5.40 7.69 9.81
CA GLY A 256 6.36 8.80 9.90
C GLY A 256 6.33 9.64 8.64
N ILE A 257 6.47 10.95 8.78
CA ILE A 257 6.60 11.89 7.66
C ILE A 257 7.81 12.75 7.94
N CYS A 258 8.76 12.81 7.01
CA CYS A 258 9.92 13.69 7.09
C CYS A 258 10.02 14.55 5.83
N ILE A 259 10.47 15.79 5.97
CA ILE A 259 10.77 16.70 4.85
C ILE A 259 12.27 16.96 4.81
N THR A 260 12.90 16.78 3.65
CA THR A 260 14.34 16.97 3.45
C THR A 260 14.63 17.87 2.23
N ARG A 261 15.83 18.44 2.16
CA ARG A 261 16.33 19.21 0.99
C ARG A 261 17.10 18.34 -0.02
N ASN A 262 17.49 17.15 0.39
CA ASN A 262 18.33 16.24 -0.38
C ASN A 262 17.64 14.88 -0.47
N SER A 263 17.87 14.18 -1.57
CA SER A 263 17.41 12.80 -1.72
C SER A 263 18.30 11.85 -0.91
N LEU A 264 17.69 10.77 -0.41
CA LEU A 264 18.36 9.59 0.14
C LEU A 264 19.37 8.98 -0.83
N LYS A 265 19.15 9.10 -2.14
CA LYS A 265 20.07 8.62 -3.16
C LYS A 265 20.25 9.69 -4.25
N PRO A 266 21.49 10.12 -4.56
CA PRO A 266 21.72 11.06 -5.65
C PRO A 266 21.07 10.58 -6.95
N ASP A 267 20.55 11.53 -7.73
CA ASP A 267 19.92 11.31 -9.04
C ASP A 267 18.65 10.45 -9.05
N THR A 268 18.10 10.08 -7.88
CA THR A 268 16.84 9.33 -7.79
C THR A 268 15.74 10.21 -7.20
N SER A 269 14.68 10.44 -7.97
CA SER A 269 13.60 11.33 -7.53
C SER A 269 12.66 10.62 -6.56
N ASN A 270 12.11 9.47 -7.00
CA ASN A 270 11.12 8.72 -6.26
C ASN A 270 11.66 7.32 -5.98
N LEU A 271 11.74 6.93 -4.71
CA LEU A 271 12.29 5.62 -4.36
C LEU A 271 11.61 5.00 -3.15
N LEU A 272 11.67 3.68 -3.08
CA LEU A 272 11.25 2.90 -1.94
C LEU A 272 12.47 2.28 -1.26
N VAL A 273 12.60 2.45 0.05
CA VAL A 273 13.53 1.70 0.89
C VAL A 273 12.74 0.75 1.76
N VAL A 274 13.18 -0.50 1.85
CA VAL A 274 12.65 -1.50 2.77
C VAL A 274 13.75 -1.92 3.74
N TYR A 275 13.44 -1.89 5.03
CA TYR A 275 14.23 -2.50 6.08
C TYR A 275 13.57 -3.81 6.50
N PRO A 276 14.11 -4.97 6.10
CA PRO A 276 13.65 -6.27 6.57
C PRO A 276 13.64 -6.37 8.10
N PRO A 277 12.87 -7.30 8.68
CA PRO A 277 13.03 -7.69 10.07
C PRO A 277 14.50 -7.96 10.43
N GLN A 278 14.87 -7.65 11.66
CA GLN A 278 16.23 -7.74 12.21
C GLN A 278 17.34 -6.91 11.51
N SER A 279 17.01 -6.10 10.49
CA SER A 279 18.02 -5.37 9.72
C SER A 279 18.57 -4.12 10.42
N LEU A 280 17.76 -3.44 11.24
CA LEU A 280 18.18 -2.26 12.01
C LEU A 280 18.62 -2.63 13.42
N TYR A 281 17.91 -3.56 14.06
CA TYR A 281 18.23 -4.09 15.39
C TYR A 281 17.59 -5.48 15.58
N PRO A 282 18.14 -6.35 16.44
CA PRO A 282 17.72 -7.76 16.53
C PRO A 282 16.25 -7.99 16.88
N GLU A 283 15.65 -7.15 17.74
CA GLU A 283 14.25 -7.29 18.17
C GLU A 283 13.24 -6.69 17.17
N GLN A 284 13.68 -6.31 15.97
CA GLN A 284 12.82 -5.77 14.92
C GLN A 284 12.05 -6.93 14.26
N ILE A 285 10.80 -7.13 14.66
CA ILE A 285 9.95 -8.22 14.16
C ILE A 285 9.15 -7.89 12.89
N THR A 286 9.04 -6.60 12.53
CA THR A 286 8.33 -6.13 11.34
C THR A 286 9.25 -5.40 10.37
N SER A 287 8.94 -5.50 9.08
CA SER A 287 9.56 -4.71 8.04
C SER A 287 9.15 -3.24 8.16
N ILE A 288 10.07 -2.34 7.82
CA ILE A 288 9.81 -0.89 7.77
C ILE A 288 9.97 -0.44 6.33
N ARG A 289 9.00 0.32 5.83
CA ARG A 289 9.00 0.85 4.47
C ARG A 289 9.18 2.36 4.55
N ALA A 290 10.07 2.91 3.72
CA ALA A 290 10.30 4.34 3.60
C ALA A 290 10.20 4.75 2.13
N LEU A 291 9.13 5.48 1.79
CA LEU A 291 8.83 5.94 0.45
C LEU A 291 9.22 7.42 0.32
N GLN A 292 10.26 7.70 -0.46
CA GLN A 292 10.66 9.06 -0.80
C GLN A 292 9.93 9.51 -2.07
N ILE A 293 9.31 10.68 -1.99
CA ILE A 293 8.67 11.36 -3.12
C ILE A 293 9.28 12.74 -3.29
N SER A 294 9.69 13.09 -4.51
CA SER A 294 10.23 14.41 -4.82
C SER A 294 9.15 15.42 -5.20
N GLY A 295 9.52 16.69 -5.29
CA GLY A 295 8.65 17.75 -5.80
C GLY A 295 8.16 17.55 -7.25
N ASN A 296 8.71 16.59 -8.02
CA ASN A 296 8.23 16.28 -9.38
C ASN A 296 6.79 15.74 -9.41
N LEU A 297 6.32 15.17 -8.29
CA LEU A 297 4.97 14.69 -8.07
C LEU A 297 4.05 15.75 -7.45
N ALA A 298 4.52 16.99 -7.31
CA ALA A 298 3.78 18.11 -6.74
C ALA A 298 3.26 17.88 -5.29
N VAL A 299 3.87 16.95 -4.55
CA VAL A 299 3.57 16.72 -3.12
C VAL A 299 4.32 17.70 -2.20
N CYS A 300 5.39 18.32 -2.71
CA CYS A 300 6.21 19.31 -2.03
C CYS A 300 6.87 20.24 -3.06
N PRO A 301 7.46 21.37 -2.63
CA PRO A 301 8.17 22.27 -3.54
C PRO A 301 9.31 21.59 -4.31
N LEU A 302 9.63 22.08 -5.51
CA LEU A 302 10.76 21.60 -6.30
C LEU A 302 12.08 21.72 -5.51
N GLY A 303 12.93 20.70 -5.62
CA GLY A 303 14.19 20.61 -4.85
C GLY A 303 14.00 20.15 -3.41
N MET A 304 12.79 19.75 -3.00
CA MET A 304 12.51 19.13 -1.71
C MET A 304 11.98 17.71 -1.90
N PHE A 305 12.00 16.96 -0.80
CA PHE A 305 11.53 15.58 -0.76
C PHE A 305 10.69 15.35 0.49
N VAL A 306 9.68 14.50 0.35
CA VAL A 306 8.89 13.96 1.46
C VAL A 306 9.22 12.48 1.60
N LEU A 307 9.56 12.06 2.81
CA LEU A 307 9.79 10.66 3.16
C LEU A 307 8.65 10.16 4.03
N TYR A 308 7.87 9.22 3.51
CA TYR A 308 6.81 8.53 4.24
C TYR A 308 7.33 7.21 4.79
N LEU A 309 7.37 7.06 6.11
CA LEU A 309 7.72 5.81 6.77
C LEU A 309 6.46 5.09 7.25
N SER A 310 6.44 3.77 7.16
CA SER A 310 5.34 2.93 7.63
C SER A 310 5.84 1.59 8.15
N ALA A 311 5.31 1.14 9.29
CA ALA A 311 5.56 -0.18 9.85
C ALA A 311 4.35 -0.66 10.66
N LEU A 312 4.07 -1.97 10.62
CA LEU A 312 3.11 -2.59 11.53
C LEU A 312 3.70 -2.65 12.94
N CYS A 313 2.84 -2.44 13.94
CA CYS A 313 3.20 -2.49 15.35
C CYS A 313 2.00 -2.83 16.24
N ASP A 314 2.28 -3.35 17.42
CA ASP A 314 1.28 -3.69 18.43
C ASP A 314 0.93 -2.45 19.30
N ASP A 315 1.92 -1.59 19.55
CA ASP A 315 1.79 -0.42 20.43
C ASP A 315 2.63 0.80 20.00
N ALA A 316 2.36 1.93 20.68
CA ALA A 316 2.98 3.23 20.39
C ALA A 316 4.49 3.28 20.62
N ILE A 317 4.97 2.52 21.61
CA ILE A 317 6.38 2.48 21.99
C ILE A 317 7.15 1.72 20.93
N GLN A 318 6.64 0.54 20.53
CA GLN A 318 7.22 -0.27 19.47
C GLN A 318 7.19 0.48 18.13
N GLY A 319 6.05 1.07 17.76
CA GLY A 319 5.91 1.86 16.54
C GLY A 319 6.89 3.03 16.48
N LYS A 320 7.00 3.81 17.56
CA LYS A 320 7.96 4.92 17.65
C LYS A 320 9.42 4.43 17.55
N ARG A 321 9.75 3.30 18.19
CA ARG A 321 11.09 2.72 18.13
C ARG A 321 11.47 2.30 16.70
N LEU A 322 10.56 1.62 15.99
CA LEU A 322 10.74 1.21 14.60
C LEU A 322 11.04 2.44 13.71
N LEU A 323 10.14 3.42 13.73
CA LEU A 323 10.29 4.61 12.88
C LEU A 323 11.55 5.41 13.20
N ASN A 324 11.89 5.60 14.47
CA ASN A 324 13.11 6.31 14.86
C ASN A 324 14.37 5.56 14.40
N ALA A 325 14.40 4.23 14.48
CA ALA A 325 15.54 3.46 13.99
C ALA A 325 15.75 3.66 12.49
N ALA A 326 14.68 3.59 11.69
CA ALA A 326 14.76 3.84 10.26
C ALA A 326 15.13 5.29 9.92
N MET A 327 14.58 6.26 10.65
CA MET A 327 14.93 7.68 10.49
C MET A 327 16.40 7.95 10.82
N ASN A 328 16.94 7.38 11.90
CA ASN A 328 18.36 7.52 12.24
C ASN A 328 19.29 6.82 11.23
N ALA A 329 18.83 5.72 10.63
CA ALA A 329 19.57 5.04 9.57
C ALA A 329 19.60 5.87 8.28
N LEU A 330 18.52 6.56 7.93
CA LEU A 330 18.36 7.28 6.66
C LEU A 330 18.72 8.77 6.71
N LEU A 331 18.60 9.42 7.85
CA LEU A 331 18.55 10.88 7.96
C LEU A 331 19.53 11.42 9.00
N THR A 332 19.88 12.70 8.84
CA THR A 332 20.60 13.50 9.82
C THR A 332 19.63 14.47 10.47
N PHE A 333 19.64 14.55 11.80
CA PHE A 333 18.87 15.54 12.54
C PHE A 333 19.77 16.73 12.89
N PRO A 334 19.31 17.98 12.68
CA PRO A 334 20.11 19.14 13.05
C PRO A 334 20.30 19.20 14.56
N ASP A 335 21.57 19.28 15.00
CA ASP A 335 21.89 19.50 16.41
C ASP A 335 21.48 20.93 16.82
N PRO A 336 20.72 21.10 17.91
CA PRO A 336 20.31 22.44 18.34
C PRO A 336 21.46 23.30 18.89
N VAL A 337 22.68 22.76 19.07
CA VAL A 337 23.78 23.42 19.81
C VAL A 337 24.93 23.91 18.92
N ASN A 338 25.11 23.42 17.69
CA ASN A 338 26.23 23.82 16.83
C ASN A 338 25.76 24.36 15.47
N SER A 339 24.98 25.45 15.49
CA SER A 339 24.94 26.37 14.35
C SER A 339 26.07 27.38 14.52
N GLU A 340 27.29 26.96 14.23
CA GLU A 340 28.42 27.76 13.71
C GLU A 340 29.74 27.02 13.97
N SER A 341 30.51 26.84 12.89
CA SER A 341 31.86 26.26 12.83
C SER A 341 31.99 24.73 12.98
N SER A 342 32.20 24.06 11.84
CA SER A 342 33.40 23.21 11.64
C SER A 342 33.39 22.64 10.22
N SER A 343 34.31 23.15 9.39
CA SER A 343 34.77 22.48 8.18
C SER A 343 35.58 21.25 8.59
N THR A 344 34.92 20.11 8.78
CA THR A 344 35.61 18.83 8.94
C THR A 344 35.79 18.18 7.58
N VAL A 345 37.06 17.99 7.21
CA VAL A 345 37.51 17.20 6.05
C VAL A 345 36.85 15.82 6.13
N GLN A 346 35.90 15.54 5.23
CA GLN A 346 35.26 14.23 5.13
C GLN A 346 35.94 13.39 4.03
N SER A 347 36.23 12.14 4.38
CA SER A 347 36.68 11.08 3.48
C SER A 347 35.68 10.88 2.34
N GLU A 348 36.14 10.87 1.09
CA GLU A 348 35.36 10.88 -0.17
C GLU A 348 34.48 9.62 -0.47
N THR A 349 33.98 8.89 0.54
CA THR A 349 33.32 7.59 0.30
C THR A 349 32.05 7.29 1.10
N SER A 350 31.57 8.18 1.97
CA SER A 350 30.25 8.04 2.60
C SER A 350 29.24 9.00 1.96
N GLU A 351 28.21 8.47 1.31
CA GLU A 351 27.07 9.26 0.85
C GLU A 351 26.44 9.98 2.06
N GLU A 352 26.43 11.31 2.04
CA GLU A 352 25.98 12.14 3.15
C GLU A 352 24.46 12.01 3.32
N LYS A 353 24.00 11.66 4.54
CA LYS A 353 22.58 11.48 4.84
C LYS A 353 21.82 12.81 4.75
N PRO A 354 20.63 12.87 4.14
CA PRO A 354 19.83 14.08 4.08
C PRO A 354 19.47 14.65 5.46
N THR A 355 19.55 15.96 5.60
CA THR A 355 19.15 16.64 6.83
C THR A 355 17.63 16.86 6.87
N VAL A 356 17.02 16.52 8.01
CA VAL A 356 15.59 16.71 8.26
C VAL A 356 15.27 18.18 8.55
N ILE A 357 14.29 18.73 7.86
CA ILE A 357 13.74 20.07 8.11
C ILE A 357 12.56 20.00 9.07
N TRP A 358 11.71 19.01 8.87
CA TRP A 358 10.51 18.78 9.66
C TRP A 358 10.21 17.28 9.70
N SER A 359 9.70 16.81 10.84
CA SER A 359 9.22 15.45 10.97
C SER A 359 7.98 15.38 11.86
N GLY A 360 7.05 14.49 11.51
CA GLY A 360 5.89 14.14 12.31
C GLY A 360 5.70 12.63 12.36
N LEU A 361 5.32 12.11 13.52
CA LEU A 361 5.02 10.69 13.70
C LEU A 361 3.62 10.57 14.31
N TYR A 362 2.85 9.63 13.80
CA TYR A 362 1.54 9.29 14.36
C TYR A 362 1.30 7.79 14.25
N MET A 363 0.30 7.31 15.00
CA MET A 363 -0.17 5.95 14.89
C MET A 363 -1.60 5.92 14.40
N GLN A 364 -1.90 4.90 13.60
CA GLN A 364 -3.23 4.64 13.08
C GLN A 364 -3.68 3.25 13.53
N GLU A 365 -4.85 3.19 14.15
CA GLU A 365 -5.48 1.92 14.52
C GLU A 365 -6.24 1.36 13.33
N MET A 366 -6.03 0.08 13.03
CA MET A 366 -6.78 -0.65 12.03
C MET A 366 -8.02 -1.25 12.71
N SER A 367 -9.08 -0.46 12.73
CA SER A 367 -10.35 -0.86 13.33
C SER A 367 -11.33 -1.34 12.27
N THR A 368 -12.10 -2.37 12.64
CA THR A 368 -13.28 -2.81 11.88
C THR A 368 -14.48 -2.86 12.81
N GLY A 369 -15.67 -2.63 12.25
CA GLY A 369 -16.92 -2.69 13.00
C GLY A 369 -18.07 -2.98 12.06
N ARG A 370 -19.15 -3.54 12.62
CA ARG A 370 -20.44 -3.69 11.95
C ARG A 370 -21.54 -3.72 13.00
N PHE A 371 -22.64 -3.04 12.73
CA PHE A 371 -23.82 -3.13 13.58
C PHE A 371 -25.09 -2.98 12.74
N ASP A 372 -25.84 -4.08 12.58
CA ASP A 372 -27.10 -4.10 11.84
C ASP A 372 -27.00 -3.46 10.44
N SER A 373 -27.71 -2.35 10.19
CA SER A 373 -27.71 -1.59 8.93
C SER A 373 -26.62 -0.53 8.82
N ILE A 374 -25.76 -0.43 9.84
CA ILE A 374 -24.61 0.47 9.93
C ILE A 374 -23.34 -0.32 9.63
N ASN A 375 -22.71 0.04 8.51
CA ASN A 375 -21.45 -0.55 8.07
C ASN A 375 -20.32 0.44 8.28
N PHE A 376 -19.12 -0.09 8.52
CA PHE A 376 -17.93 0.73 8.61
C PHE A 376 -17.03 0.47 7.40
N ALA A 377 -16.55 1.54 6.79
CA ALA A 377 -15.52 1.44 5.77
C ALA A 377 -14.23 0.88 6.39
N PRO A 378 -13.39 0.16 5.65
CA PRO A 378 -12.07 -0.25 6.12
C PRO A 378 -11.16 0.97 6.39
N MET A 379 -10.38 0.92 7.48
CA MET A 379 -9.25 1.84 7.67
C MET A 379 -8.11 1.50 6.71
N PRO A 380 -7.28 2.47 6.28
CA PRO A 380 -6.06 2.17 5.54
C PRO A 380 -5.14 1.24 6.35
N ASP A 381 -4.62 0.22 5.69
CA ASP A 381 -3.74 -0.80 6.27
C ASP A 381 -2.26 -0.39 6.22
N GLY A 382 -1.35 -1.33 6.50
CA GLY A 382 0.10 -1.14 6.37
C GLY A 382 0.67 -1.40 4.96
N ASN A 383 -0.17 -1.81 4.00
CA ASN A 383 0.26 -2.21 2.67
C ASN A 383 0.62 -1.00 1.79
N LEU A 384 1.46 -1.22 0.77
CA LEU A 384 1.77 -0.20 -0.25
C LEU A 384 0.78 -0.20 -1.41
N ASN A 385 -0.08 -1.22 -1.51
CA ASN A 385 -1.10 -1.37 -2.54
C ASN A 385 -2.51 -1.14 -1.96
N TYR A 386 -3.52 -1.21 -2.82
CA TYR A 386 -4.92 -0.97 -2.44
C TYR A 386 -5.77 -2.23 -2.39
N ASN A 387 -5.17 -3.43 -2.39
CA ASN A 387 -5.93 -4.66 -2.58
C ASN A 387 -6.95 -4.86 -1.45
N ASP A 388 -6.53 -4.77 -0.19
CA ASP A 388 -7.40 -5.03 0.96
C ASP A 388 -8.55 -4.01 1.06
N ILE A 389 -8.25 -2.72 0.80
CA ILE A 389 -9.28 -1.66 0.83
C ILE A 389 -10.28 -1.82 -0.33
N LEU A 390 -9.81 -2.21 -1.52
CA LEU A 390 -10.68 -2.49 -2.67
C LEU A 390 -11.53 -3.73 -2.44
N ASP A 391 -10.94 -4.82 -1.94
CA ASP A 391 -11.66 -6.05 -1.62
C ASP A 391 -12.73 -5.81 -0.57
N ALA A 392 -12.41 -5.05 0.49
CA ALA A 392 -13.37 -4.69 1.52
C ALA A 392 -14.49 -3.78 0.97
N ALA A 393 -14.17 -2.81 0.12
CA ALA A 393 -15.17 -1.96 -0.53
C ALA A 393 -16.10 -2.75 -1.47
N LEU A 394 -15.55 -3.70 -2.24
CA LEU A 394 -16.32 -4.58 -3.13
C LEU A 394 -17.24 -5.52 -2.35
N LYS A 395 -16.74 -6.12 -1.26
CA LYS A 395 -17.55 -6.95 -0.36
C LYS A 395 -18.69 -6.13 0.25
N LEU A 396 -18.39 -4.92 0.74
CA LEU A 396 -19.40 -4.03 1.30
C LEU A 396 -20.45 -3.64 0.24
N PHE A 397 -20.03 -3.33 -0.98
CA PHE A 397 -20.94 -3.01 -2.08
C PHE A 397 -21.87 -4.20 -2.39
N GLN A 398 -21.34 -5.41 -2.52
CA GLN A 398 -22.11 -6.63 -2.78
C GLN A 398 -23.09 -6.95 -1.65
N GLU A 399 -22.70 -6.74 -0.38
CA GLU A 399 -23.63 -6.88 0.75
C GLU A 399 -24.74 -5.81 0.71
N MET A 400 -24.42 -4.60 0.27
CA MET A 400 -25.40 -3.53 0.15
C MET A 400 -26.32 -3.72 -1.07
N TYR A 401 -25.82 -4.28 -2.15
CA TYR A 401 -26.48 -4.39 -3.46
C TYR A 401 -26.18 -5.75 -4.10
N PRO A 402 -26.77 -6.85 -3.59
CA PRO A 402 -26.37 -8.22 -3.95
C PRO A 402 -26.68 -8.62 -5.40
N ASN A 403 -27.55 -7.87 -6.07
CA ASN A 403 -27.96 -8.14 -7.45
C ASN A 403 -27.29 -7.18 -8.46
N GLU A 404 -26.44 -6.26 -7.99
CA GLU A 404 -25.80 -5.26 -8.84
C GLU A 404 -24.39 -5.71 -9.26
N GLU A 405 -24.03 -5.38 -10.49
CA GLU A 405 -22.70 -5.65 -11.02
C GLU A 405 -21.67 -4.68 -10.42
N ASN A 406 -20.48 -5.20 -10.14
CA ASN A 406 -19.36 -4.37 -9.70
C ASN A 406 -18.82 -3.56 -10.89
N PHE A 407 -18.91 -2.23 -10.79
CA PHE A 407 -18.25 -1.30 -11.71
C PHE A 407 -18.56 -1.55 -13.20
N PRO A 408 -19.84 -1.48 -13.63
CA PRO A 408 -20.21 -1.65 -15.03
C PRO A 408 -19.45 -0.65 -15.92
N GLU A 409 -19.03 -1.08 -17.10
CA GLU A 409 -18.37 -0.20 -18.05
C GLU A 409 -19.34 0.90 -18.48
N THR A 410 -18.95 2.14 -18.24
CA THR A 410 -19.71 3.30 -18.71
C THR A 410 -19.29 3.56 -20.15
N THR A 411 -20.17 3.29 -21.11
CA THR A 411 -20.02 3.83 -22.46
C THR A 411 -20.03 5.36 -22.37
N PRO A 412 -19.07 6.06 -22.99
CA PRO A 412 -19.18 7.51 -23.13
C PRO A 412 -20.48 7.82 -23.88
N PRO A 413 -21.19 8.90 -23.53
CA PRO A 413 -22.30 9.35 -24.36
C PRO A 413 -21.76 9.57 -25.78
N GLU A 414 -22.44 9.00 -26.78
CA GLU A 414 -22.17 9.33 -28.18
C GLU A 414 -22.15 10.86 -28.28
N ASN A 415 -21.09 11.40 -28.89
CA ASN A 415 -21.05 12.80 -29.25
C ASN A 415 -22.30 13.08 -30.08
N SER A 416 -23.32 13.73 -29.50
CA SER A 416 -24.37 14.33 -30.29
C SER A 416 -23.69 15.41 -31.13
N GLU A 417 -23.46 15.09 -32.40
CA GLU A 417 -23.20 16.06 -33.46
C GLU A 417 -24.42 16.98 -33.60
N ASP A 418 -24.68 17.82 -32.59
CA ASP A 418 -25.46 19.04 -32.76
C ASP A 418 -24.45 20.18 -32.89
N ASP A 419 -23.81 20.17 -34.05
CA ASP A 419 -23.10 21.32 -34.62
C ASP A 419 -24.15 22.43 -34.83
N ILE A 420 -24.39 23.22 -33.78
CA ILE A 420 -25.16 24.46 -33.90
C ILE A 420 -24.28 25.41 -34.72
N GLY A 421 -24.47 25.35 -36.03
CA GLY A 421 -23.92 26.28 -37.00
C GLY A 421 -24.33 27.71 -36.65
N LEU A 422 -23.46 28.40 -35.93
CA LEU A 422 -23.42 29.85 -35.87
C LEU A 422 -22.90 30.35 -37.22
N THR A 423 -23.84 30.51 -38.16
CA THR A 423 -23.64 31.31 -39.36
C THR A 423 -23.45 32.77 -38.95
N LEU A 424 -22.21 33.22 -38.99
CA LEU A 424 -21.87 34.64 -39.05
C LEU A 424 -22.25 35.14 -40.45
N GLU A 425 -23.42 35.77 -40.57
CA GLU A 425 -23.68 36.68 -41.69
C GLU A 425 -23.07 38.05 -41.36
N THR A 426 -22.34 38.56 -42.37
CA THR A 426 -21.72 39.90 -42.49
C THR A 426 -22.69 41.05 -42.38
#